data_AF-A0A914JTV0-F1
#
_entry.id   AF-A0A914JTV0-F1
#
_cell.length_a   1.000
_cell.length_b   1.000
_cell.length_c   1.000
_cell.angle_alpha   90.00
_cell.angle_beta   90.00
_cell.angle_gamma   90.00
#
_symmetry.space_group_name_H-M   'P 1'
#
loop_
_entity.id
_entity.type
_entity.pdbx_description
1 polymer ?
#
loop_
_entity_poly.entity_id
_entity_poly.type
_entity_poly.pdbx_seq_one_letter_code
_entity_poly.pdbx_strand_id
1 'polypeptide(L)'
;KDKDCGEKGRCIGAFVGKCNCRACSMWLTCTDDSGCGGLRNACNTKTKRCDCFSAYKANGFPLFIDALRGLCNVKECDAKTDTCFGLPCNSGRCVC
;
A
#
# COMPACT_ATOMS: atom_id res chain seq x y z
N LYS A 1 0.47 1.36 13.97
CA LYS A 1 0.96 0.06 14.54
C LYS A 1 1.26 0.26 16.02
N ASP A 2 1.46 -0.80 16.81
CA ASP A 2 1.60 -0.73 18.28
C ASP A 2 2.57 0.35 18.76
N LYS A 3 3.74 0.46 18.10
CA LYS A 3 4.77 1.47 18.41
C LYS A 3 4.29 2.93 18.27
N ASP A 4 3.22 3.18 17.53
CA ASP A 4 2.65 4.52 17.34
C ASP A 4 1.69 4.91 18.49
N CYS A 5 1.25 3.97 19.34
CA CYS A 5 0.43 4.23 20.54
C CYS A 5 1.25 4.26 21.85
N GLY A 6 2.58 4.29 21.79
CA GLY A 6 3.45 4.14 22.97
C GLY A 6 3.54 2.70 23.50
N GLU A 7 4.32 2.48 24.55
CA GLU A 7 4.73 1.13 25.02
C GLU A 7 3.57 0.20 25.45
N LYS A 8 2.41 0.75 25.78
CA LYS A 8 1.24 0.00 26.26
C LYS A 8 0.11 -0.13 25.23
N GLY A 9 0.17 0.59 24.13
CA GLY A 9 -0.90 0.61 23.15
C GLY A 9 -0.81 -0.55 22.17
N ARG A 10 -1.96 -1.14 21.85
CA ARG A 10 -2.05 -2.28 20.93
C ARG A 10 -3.01 -1.98 19.80
N CYS A 11 -2.53 -2.18 18.57
CA CYS A 11 -3.31 -2.10 17.36
C CYS A 11 -3.79 -3.49 16.97
N ILE A 12 -5.10 -3.70 17.04
CA ILE A 12 -5.74 -4.96 16.69
C ILE A 12 -6.30 -4.86 15.27
N GLY A 13 -5.95 -5.82 14.42
CA GLY A 13 -6.43 -5.91 13.04
C GLY A 13 -5.65 -6.96 12.25
N ALA A 14 -6.18 -7.36 11.11
CA ALA A 14 -5.44 -8.23 10.18
C ALA A 14 -4.28 -7.42 9.56
N PHE A 15 -3.09 -8.02 9.54
CA PHE A 15 -1.91 -7.50 8.83
C PHE A 15 -1.47 -6.09 9.24
N VAL A 16 -1.74 -5.67 10.49
CA VAL A 16 -1.35 -4.34 10.99
C VAL A 16 0.15 -4.08 10.78
N GLY A 17 0.47 -2.91 10.25
CA GLY A 17 1.87 -2.52 9.99
C GLY A 17 2.50 -3.23 8.80
N LYS A 18 1.71 -3.89 7.95
CA LYS A 18 2.14 -4.41 6.64
C LYS A 18 1.58 -3.56 5.50
N CYS A 19 2.17 -3.63 4.31
CA CYS A 19 1.73 -2.85 3.15
C CYS A 19 0.30 -3.21 2.71
N ASN A 20 -0.54 -2.19 2.47
CA ASN A 20 -1.92 -2.35 2.03
C ASN A 20 -2.05 -2.21 0.50
N CYS A 21 -1.84 -3.31 -0.22
CA CYS A 21 -2.01 -3.33 -1.68
C CYS A 21 -3.43 -3.10 -2.17
N ARG A 22 -4.44 -3.27 -1.31
CA ARG A 22 -5.85 -3.04 -1.66
C ARG A 22 -6.16 -1.54 -1.79
N ALA A 23 -5.30 -0.66 -1.28
CA ALA A 23 -5.47 0.77 -1.44
C ALA A 23 -5.41 1.21 -2.93
N CYS A 24 -4.64 0.51 -3.77
CA CYS A 24 -4.72 0.72 -5.21
C CYS A 24 -5.96 0.04 -5.79
N SER A 25 -6.91 0.88 -6.23
CA SER A 25 -8.16 0.43 -6.85
C SER A 25 -8.07 0.55 -8.37
N MET A 26 -8.02 -0.59 -9.06
CA MET A 26 -7.97 -0.64 -10.52
C MET A 26 -9.14 0.14 -11.14
N TRP A 27 -8.89 0.83 -12.25
CA TRP A 27 -9.87 1.59 -13.03
C TRP A 27 -10.49 2.83 -12.37
N LEU A 28 -10.11 3.14 -11.13
CA LEU A 28 -10.54 4.37 -10.47
C LEU A 28 -9.97 5.57 -11.23
N THR A 29 -10.79 6.60 -11.43
CA THR A 29 -10.34 7.85 -12.06
C THR A 29 -9.27 8.51 -11.21
N CYS A 30 -8.20 8.98 -11.84
CA CYS A 30 -7.08 9.60 -11.13
C CYS A 30 -6.49 10.78 -11.92
N THR A 31 -5.93 11.74 -11.18
CA THR A 31 -5.10 12.82 -11.73
C THR A 31 -3.62 12.51 -11.54
N ASP A 32 -3.28 11.91 -10.40
CA ASP A 32 -1.94 11.47 -10.01
C ASP A 32 -2.03 10.19 -9.14
N ASP A 33 -0.89 9.67 -8.72
CA ASP A 33 -0.78 8.42 -7.97
C ASP A 33 -1.50 8.44 -6.60
N SER A 34 -1.70 9.61 -5.99
CA SER A 34 -2.45 9.73 -4.73
C SER A 34 -3.91 9.28 -4.90
N GLY A 35 -4.48 9.50 -6.10
CA GLY A 35 -5.81 9.00 -6.46
C GLY A 35 -5.88 7.47 -6.56
N CYS A 36 -4.74 6.80 -6.70
CA CYS A 36 -4.63 5.33 -6.77
C CYS A 36 -4.14 4.74 -5.44
N GLY A 37 -4.50 5.38 -4.33
CA GLY A 37 -4.04 4.99 -3.00
C GLY A 37 -2.55 5.24 -2.77
N GLY A 38 -1.92 6.10 -3.56
CA GLY A 38 -0.52 6.49 -3.43
C GLY A 38 0.49 5.56 -4.12
N LEU A 39 0.06 4.46 -4.73
CA LEU A 39 0.97 3.54 -5.41
C LEU A 39 1.70 4.26 -6.56
N ARG A 40 3.03 4.32 -6.48
CA ARG A 40 3.85 5.01 -7.48
C ARG A 40 3.69 4.41 -8.87
N ASN A 41 3.49 5.26 -9.86
CA ASN A 41 3.21 4.95 -11.27
C ASN A 41 1.87 4.23 -11.50
N ALA A 42 0.92 4.31 -10.57
CA ALA A 42 -0.40 3.71 -10.73
C ALA A 42 -1.36 4.57 -11.54
N CYS A 43 -1.25 5.90 -11.52
CA CYS A 43 -2.15 6.71 -12.32
C CYS A 43 -1.72 6.73 -13.80
N ASN A 44 -2.47 6.05 -14.65
CA ASN A 44 -2.23 6.08 -16.08
C ASN A 44 -2.70 7.42 -16.66
N THR A 45 -1.73 8.26 -17.04
CA THR A 45 -1.99 9.63 -17.53
C THR A 45 -2.73 9.69 -18.87
N LYS A 46 -2.74 8.60 -19.65
CA LYS A 46 -3.43 8.50 -20.94
C LYS A 46 -4.92 8.17 -20.75
N THR A 47 -5.22 7.18 -19.93
CA THR A 47 -6.61 6.75 -19.66
C THR A 47 -7.25 7.49 -18.51
N LYS A 48 -6.46 8.27 -17.74
CA LYS A 48 -6.85 8.96 -16.51
C LYS A 48 -7.45 8.01 -15.47
N ARG A 49 -6.92 6.79 -15.42
CA ARG A 49 -7.39 5.72 -14.53
C ARG A 49 -6.22 4.98 -13.89
N CYS A 50 -6.47 4.41 -12.73
CA CYS A 50 -5.50 3.60 -12.01
C CYS A 50 -5.25 2.27 -12.73
N ASP A 51 -3.97 1.99 -12.99
CA ASP A 51 -3.45 0.71 -13.49
C ASP A 51 -2.47 0.12 -12.47
N CYS A 52 -3.03 -0.55 -11.46
CA CYS A 52 -2.27 -1.11 -10.36
C CYS A 52 -1.31 -2.22 -10.83
N PHE A 53 -1.69 -3.01 -11.83
CA PHE A 53 -0.84 -4.11 -12.31
C PHE A 53 0.41 -3.59 -13.02
N SER A 54 0.25 -2.60 -13.88
CA SER A 54 1.40 -1.93 -14.51
C SER A 54 2.29 -1.25 -13.49
N ALA A 55 1.71 -0.66 -12.44
CA ALA A 55 2.48 -0.07 -11.34
C ALA A 55 3.27 -1.11 -10.54
N TYR A 56 2.68 -2.24 -10.17
CA TYR A 56 3.42 -3.31 -9.48
C TYR A 56 4.58 -3.81 -10.33
N LYS A 57 4.36 -3.99 -11.64
CA LYS A 57 5.41 -4.35 -12.59
C LYS A 57 6.53 -3.31 -12.65
N ALA A 58 6.19 -2.03 -12.70
CA ALA A 58 7.17 -0.93 -12.71
C ALA A 58 7.97 -0.84 -11.40
N ASN A 59 7.42 -1.30 -10.28
CA ASN A 59 8.07 -1.32 -8.97
C ASN A 59 8.78 -2.66 -8.67
N GLY A 60 9.04 -3.50 -9.68
CA GLY A 60 9.84 -4.71 -9.54
C GLY A 60 9.06 -5.99 -9.19
N PHE A 61 7.74 -5.99 -9.35
CA PHE A 61 6.87 -7.18 -9.21
C PHE A 61 6.28 -7.54 -10.58
N PRO A 62 6.99 -8.34 -11.42
CA PRO A 62 6.60 -8.61 -12.81
C PRO A 62 5.17 -9.12 -12.96
N LEU A 63 4.70 -9.91 -11.99
CA LEU A 63 3.34 -10.40 -11.89
C LEU A 63 2.70 -9.93 -10.58
N PHE A 64 1.38 -9.73 -10.59
CA PHE A 64 0.64 -9.36 -9.37
C PHE A 64 0.81 -10.38 -8.24
N ILE A 65 1.02 -11.66 -8.57
CA ILE A 65 1.29 -12.71 -7.58
C ILE A 65 2.61 -12.50 -6.82
N ASP A 66 3.60 -11.85 -7.45
CA ASP A 66 4.87 -11.53 -6.80
C ASP A 66 4.66 -10.47 -5.72
N ALA A 67 3.82 -9.46 -6.02
CA ALA A 67 3.40 -8.46 -5.05
C ALA A 67 2.60 -9.10 -3.90
N LEU A 68 1.69 -10.02 -4.19
CA LEU A 68 0.92 -10.74 -3.16
C LEU A 68 1.81 -11.54 -2.21
N ARG A 69 2.89 -12.14 -2.72
CA ARG A 69 3.81 -12.98 -1.92
C ARG A 69 4.87 -12.16 -1.17
N GLY A 70 5.34 -11.06 -1.76
CA GLY A 70 6.49 -10.31 -1.25
C GLY A 70 6.17 -8.95 -0.63
N LEU A 71 5.00 -8.38 -0.92
CA LEU A 71 4.65 -7.00 -0.53
C LEU A 71 3.35 -6.97 0.28
N CYS A 72 2.25 -7.37 -0.36
CA CYS A 72 0.90 -7.19 0.14
C CYS A 72 0.66 -7.99 1.40
N ASN A 73 0.33 -7.33 2.51
CA ASN A 73 0.11 -7.98 3.81
C ASN A 73 1.31 -8.77 4.36
N VAL A 74 2.49 -8.66 3.72
CA VAL A 74 3.71 -9.41 4.07
C VAL A 74 4.83 -8.48 4.48
N LYS A 75 5.15 -7.49 3.63
CA LYS A 75 6.25 -6.55 3.84
C LYS A 75 5.89 -5.61 4.99
N GLU A 76 6.85 -5.42 5.89
CA GLU A 76 6.69 -4.44 6.96
C GLU A 76 6.73 -3.02 6.44
N CYS A 77 5.83 -2.23 7.01
CA CYS A 77 5.77 -0.81 6.83
C CYS A 77 6.23 -0.10 8.11
N ASP A 78 6.98 0.97 7.92
CA ASP A 78 7.14 2.00 8.92
C ASP A 78 6.96 3.39 8.30
N ALA A 79 6.72 4.39 9.15
CA ALA A 79 6.55 5.77 8.72
C ALA A 79 7.86 6.43 8.25
N LYS A 80 8.99 5.71 8.29
CA LYS A 80 10.33 6.25 8.01
C LYS A 80 10.85 5.85 6.64
N THR A 81 10.43 4.69 6.13
CA THR A 81 10.90 4.13 4.88
C THR A 81 9.73 3.84 3.95
N ASP A 82 9.88 4.28 2.70
CA ASP A 82 8.91 4.05 1.64
C ASP A 82 8.99 2.60 1.13
N THR A 83 8.70 1.64 2.00
CA THR A 83 8.77 0.20 1.68
C THR A 83 7.58 -0.31 0.89
N CYS A 84 6.50 0.49 0.84
CA CYS A 84 5.26 0.14 0.17
C CYS A 84 5.06 0.90 -1.15
N PHE A 85 6.09 1.57 -1.66
CA PHE A 85 6.06 2.29 -2.94
C PHE A 85 4.93 3.32 -3.01
N GLY A 86 4.75 4.06 -1.91
CA GLY A 86 3.72 5.07 -1.71
C GLY A 86 2.37 4.55 -1.22
N LEU A 87 2.13 3.23 -1.22
CA LEU A 87 0.91 2.67 -0.64
C LEU A 87 0.85 2.90 0.88
N PRO A 88 -0.34 3.10 1.46
CA PRO A 88 -0.52 3.14 2.89
C PRO A 88 -0.30 1.74 3.49
N CYS A 89 -0.18 1.75 4.81
CA CYS A 89 -0.01 0.54 5.59
C CYS A 89 -1.35 0.14 6.17
N ASN A 90 -1.54 -1.15 6.41
CA ASN A 90 -2.74 -1.62 7.08
C ASN A 90 -2.78 -1.05 8.50
N SER A 91 -3.77 -0.20 8.72
CA SER A 91 -4.07 0.38 10.03
C SER A 91 -5.06 -0.53 10.75
N GLY A 92 -4.69 -0.98 11.94
CA GLY A 92 -5.60 -1.66 12.86
C GLY A 92 -6.40 -0.65 13.68
N ARG A 93 -7.40 -1.14 14.42
CA ARG A 93 -8.02 -0.35 15.48
C ARG A 93 -7.07 -0.35 16.67
N CYS A 94 -6.51 0.81 16.95
CA CYS A 94 -5.56 0.97 18.03
C CYS A 94 -6.27 1.43 19.29
N VAL A 95 -5.96 0.77 20.40
CA VAL A 95 -6.28 1.24 21.74
C VAL A 95 -4.98 1.79 22.31
N CYS A 96 -4.87 3.11 22.24
CA CYS A 96 -4.00 3.91 23.09
C CYS A 96 -4.91 4.53 24.17
#